data_AF-A0A834D671-F1
#
_entry.id   AF-A0A834D671-F1
#
_cell.length_a   1.000
_cell.length_b   1.000
_cell.length_c   1.000
_cell.angle_alpha   90.00
_cell.angle_beta   90.00
_cell.angle_gamma   90.00
#
_symmetry.space_group_name_H-M   'P 1'
#
loop_
_entity.id
_entity.type
_entity.pdbx_description
1 polymer ?
#
loop_
_entity_poly.entity_id
_entity_poly.type
_entity_poly.pdbx_seq_one_letter_code
_entity_poly.pdbx_strand_id
1 'polypeptide(L)'
;NFVSIAHFGGEQAHADTKSAISILSLASVMASLRLPTASRPAFRVPITAASAPLSLPAFATQNSVKFTKWVRSKSFNLVLSGALTVGLSLAGIGVAEAKIGVNKPELLPKEFSPVIDVAGFLSDGQEKRLAQEIDDIEKDTGFKLRVLAQNYPETPGLAIKDFWQVDDRTIVFVADPTFGNILNFNVGASIDLDIPRSFWSRLAGKYGNIFYWKEKGEDASIEAAVMAISNCLKEPVGPNNCSEVK
;
A
#
# COMPACT_ATOMS: atom_id res chain seq x y z
N ASN A 1 -51.97 43.32 -64.49
CA ASN A 1 -51.91 42.54 -65.74
C ASN A 1 -52.04 41.05 -65.46
N PHE A 2 -53.14 40.48 -65.93
CA PHE A 2 -53.44 39.11 -66.39
C PHE A 2 -52.42 37.94 -66.18
N VAL A 3 -52.87 36.91 -65.43
CA VAL A 3 -53.24 35.50 -65.80
C VAL A 3 -52.40 34.64 -66.78
N SER A 4 -52.23 33.36 -66.38
CA SER A 4 -52.02 32.05 -67.11
C SER A 4 -50.60 31.57 -67.46
N ILE A 5 -50.11 30.40 -66.98
CA ILE A 5 -50.37 28.95 -67.25
C ILE A 5 -49.61 28.39 -68.48
N ALA A 6 -48.79 27.32 -68.28
CA ALA A 6 -48.56 26.13 -69.16
C ALA A 6 -47.42 25.24 -68.60
N HIS A 7 -47.63 23.97 -68.18
CA HIS A 7 -47.63 22.68 -68.95
C HIS A 7 -46.23 21.99 -69.05
N PHE A 8 -45.99 20.82 -68.42
CA PHE A 8 -46.12 19.40 -68.89
C PHE A 8 -44.75 18.74 -69.20
N GLY A 9 -44.37 17.64 -68.52
CA GLY A 9 -44.21 16.26 -69.07
C GLY A 9 -42.72 15.93 -69.28
N GLY A 10 -42.09 14.80 -68.90
CA GLY A 10 -42.50 13.41 -68.73
C GLY A 10 -42.01 12.59 -69.94
N GLU A 11 -40.95 11.76 -69.81
CA GLU A 11 -40.73 10.55 -70.66
C GLU A 11 -39.59 9.62 -70.15
N GLN A 12 -40.02 8.40 -69.80
CA GLN A 12 -39.46 7.04 -69.76
C GLN A 12 -37.99 6.65 -70.14
N ALA A 13 -37.40 5.85 -69.22
CA ALA A 13 -36.73 4.52 -69.32
C ALA A 13 -35.99 4.00 -70.57
N HIS A 14 -34.85 3.32 -70.32
CA HIS A 14 -34.46 2.09 -71.03
C HIS A 14 -33.60 1.16 -70.13
N ALA A 15 -33.73 -0.14 -70.41
CA ALA A 15 -33.52 -1.31 -69.58
C ALA A 15 -32.12 -1.99 -69.60
N ASP A 16 -31.99 -3.00 -68.70
CA ASP A 16 -31.19 -4.24 -68.77
C ASP A 16 -29.64 -4.11 -68.73
N THR A 17 -28.87 -4.88 -67.93
CA THR A 17 -28.81 -6.36 -67.96
C THR A 17 -27.94 -6.90 -66.78
N LYS A 18 -28.42 -7.99 -66.14
CA LYS A 18 -27.77 -9.19 -65.54
C LYS A 18 -26.23 -9.30 -65.57
N SER A 19 -25.52 -10.10 -64.77
CA SER A 19 -25.71 -10.98 -63.60
C SER A 19 -24.33 -11.63 -63.35
N ALA A 20 -24.13 -12.17 -62.15
CA ALA A 20 -23.02 -12.96 -61.62
C ALA A 20 -22.29 -13.93 -62.59
N ILE A 21 -21.01 -14.23 -62.27
CA ILE A 21 -20.16 -15.43 -62.52
C ILE A 21 -18.69 -14.93 -62.35
N SER A 22 -17.70 -15.55 -61.71
CA SER A 22 -17.45 -16.92 -61.31
C SER A 22 -16.46 -16.97 -60.15
N ILE A 23 -16.62 -18.01 -59.34
CA ILE A 23 -15.66 -18.59 -58.39
C ILE A 23 -14.47 -19.16 -59.18
N LEU A 24 -13.25 -19.00 -58.66
CA LEU A 24 -12.14 -19.94 -58.91
C LEU A 24 -11.18 -19.93 -57.71
N SER A 25 -11.27 -21.03 -56.97
CA SER A 25 -10.29 -21.58 -56.03
C SER A 25 -9.04 -22.01 -56.77
N LEU A 26 -7.85 -21.84 -56.17
CA LEU A 26 -6.76 -22.81 -56.28
C LEU A 26 -5.80 -22.67 -55.08
N ALA A 27 -5.38 -23.85 -54.62
CA ALA A 27 -4.78 -24.13 -53.33
C ALA A 27 -3.24 -24.15 -53.36
N SER A 28 -2.68 -24.39 -52.16
CA SER A 28 -1.32 -24.84 -51.83
C SER A 28 -0.19 -23.82 -51.86
N VAL A 29 0.38 -23.54 -50.67
CA VAL A 29 1.67 -24.13 -50.26
C VAL A 29 1.65 -24.38 -48.73
N MET A 30 1.70 -25.66 -48.36
CA MET A 30 2.12 -26.13 -47.04
C MET A 30 3.65 -26.00 -46.94
N ALA A 31 4.15 -25.29 -45.93
CA ALA A 31 5.56 -25.38 -45.53
C ALA A 31 5.64 -25.51 -44.00
N SER A 32 5.85 -26.76 -43.59
CA SER A 32 6.19 -27.20 -42.25
C SER A 32 7.45 -26.52 -41.72
N LEU A 33 7.35 -25.86 -40.57
CA LEU A 33 8.49 -25.61 -39.69
C LEU A 33 8.21 -26.27 -38.34
N ARG A 34 8.64 -27.53 -38.24
CA ARG A 34 8.89 -28.22 -36.99
C ARG A 34 10.27 -27.79 -36.49
N LEU A 35 10.39 -27.38 -35.24
CA LEU A 35 11.65 -27.37 -34.46
C LEU A 35 11.30 -27.43 -32.95
N PRO A 36 12.22 -27.83 -32.07
CA PRO A 36 12.16 -29.13 -31.42
C PRO A 36 11.61 -29.08 -29.99
N THR A 37 10.87 -30.13 -29.65
CA THR A 37 10.49 -30.51 -28.30
C THR A 37 11.74 -30.82 -27.48
N ALA A 38 12.12 -29.93 -26.56
CA ALA A 38 13.15 -30.19 -25.57
C ALA A 38 12.58 -31.08 -24.46
N SER A 39 12.92 -32.37 -24.54
CA SER A 39 12.63 -33.42 -23.57
C SER A 39 13.29 -33.08 -22.23
N ARG A 40 12.48 -32.93 -21.18
CA ARG A 40 12.95 -32.86 -19.79
C ARG A 40 13.50 -34.22 -19.37
N PRO A 41 14.72 -34.32 -18.82
CA PRO A 41 15.18 -35.57 -18.21
C PRO A 41 14.44 -35.76 -16.87
N ALA A 42 13.71 -36.86 -16.77
CA ALA A 42 13.14 -37.34 -15.52
C ALA A 42 14.27 -37.85 -14.61
N PHE A 43 14.67 -37.04 -13.63
CA PHE A 43 15.51 -37.51 -12.54
C PHE A 43 14.66 -38.39 -11.61
N ARG A 44 14.77 -39.70 -11.79
CA ARG A 44 14.25 -40.71 -10.87
C ARG A 44 15.12 -40.75 -9.63
N VAL A 45 14.45 -40.58 -8.50
CA VAL A 45 14.95 -40.82 -7.14
C VAL A 45 15.27 -42.32 -6.97
N PRO A 46 16.45 -42.70 -6.46
CA PRO A 46 16.63 -44.04 -5.92
C PRO A 46 16.00 -44.11 -4.53
N ILE A 47 15.03 -45.01 -4.39
CA ILE A 47 14.50 -45.49 -3.10
C ILE A 47 15.56 -46.43 -2.53
N THR A 48 16.27 -46.00 -1.49
CA THR A 48 17.02 -46.90 -0.61
C THR A 48 16.27 -47.00 0.72
N ALA A 49 15.62 -48.14 0.91
CA ALA A 49 15.11 -48.56 2.21
C ALA A 49 16.29 -48.90 3.12
N ALA A 50 16.39 -48.19 4.26
CA ALA A 50 17.23 -48.59 5.38
C ALA A 50 16.41 -48.44 6.66
N SER A 51 16.00 -49.58 7.18
CA SER A 51 15.43 -49.80 8.50
C SER A 51 16.54 -49.71 9.55
N ALA A 52 16.35 -48.88 10.58
CA ALA A 52 16.95 -49.06 11.90
C ALA A 52 16.15 -48.31 12.98
N PRO A 53 16.14 -48.79 14.23
CA PRO A 53 15.04 -48.58 15.17
C PRO A 53 15.25 -47.47 16.21
N LEU A 54 14.12 -47.04 16.79
CA LEU A 54 13.88 -46.59 18.17
C LEU A 54 15.10 -46.17 19.03
N SER A 55 15.12 -44.90 19.43
CA SER A 55 15.60 -44.48 20.75
C SER A 55 14.92 -43.18 21.18
N LEU A 56 13.99 -43.27 22.13
CA LEU A 56 13.55 -42.15 22.96
C LEU A 56 14.60 -41.88 24.03
N PRO A 57 14.88 -40.62 24.41
CA PRO A 57 15.26 -40.30 25.77
C PRO A 57 14.04 -39.80 26.54
N ALA A 58 13.87 -40.38 27.71
CA ALA A 58 12.83 -40.08 28.67
C ALA A 58 13.03 -38.70 29.35
N PHE A 59 11.89 -38.10 29.67
CA PHE A 59 11.59 -37.32 30.89
C PHE A 59 12.74 -36.61 31.62
N ALA A 60 12.64 -35.28 31.65
CA ALA A 60 13.01 -34.49 32.82
C ALA A 60 11.86 -33.55 33.18
N THR A 61 11.02 -34.01 34.11
CA THR A 61 10.11 -33.21 34.94
C THR A 61 10.91 -32.41 35.97
N GLN A 62 10.68 -31.10 36.04
CA GLN A 62 10.83 -30.17 37.19
C GLN A 62 10.70 -28.75 36.59
N ASN A 63 9.95 -27.77 37.09
CA ASN A 63 9.41 -27.52 38.40
C ASN A 63 8.12 -26.68 38.29
N SER A 64 7.09 -27.11 39.01
CA SER A 64 5.98 -26.26 39.44
C SER A 64 6.49 -25.37 40.57
N VAL A 65 6.72 -24.08 40.28
CA VAL A 65 6.95 -23.08 41.33
C VAL A 65 5.67 -22.25 41.47
N LYS A 66 4.86 -22.75 42.41
CA LYS A 66 3.85 -22.07 43.23
C LYS A 66 3.72 -20.56 43.01
N PHE A 67 2.66 -20.23 42.27
CA PHE A 67 1.94 -18.97 42.38
C PHE A 67 1.47 -18.78 43.84
N THR A 68 2.23 -18.02 44.62
CA THR A 68 1.81 -17.57 45.95
C THR A 68 1.45 -16.10 45.88
N LYS A 69 0.14 -15.86 45.98
CA LYS A 69 -0.46 -14.60 46.40
C LYS A 69 0.25 -14.11 47.66
N TRP A 70 0.91 -12.95 47.58
CA TRP A 70 1.21 -12.15 48.75
C TRP A 70 0.52 -10.81 48.63
N VAL A 71 -0.76 -10.81 49.03
CA VAL A 71 -1.45 -9.60 49.47
C VAL A 71 -1.10 -9.47 50.95
N ARG A 72 -0.30 -8.47 51.30
CA ARG A 72 -0.22 -7.98 52.68
C ARG A 72 -0.44 -6.48 52.68
N SER A 73 -1.71 -6.15 52.88
CA SER A 73 -2.17 -4.84 53.28
C SER A 73 -1.42 -4.36 54.53
N LYS A 74 -0.88 -3.15 54.46
CA LYS A 74 -0.65 -2.32 55.64
C LYS A 74 -1.43 -1.04 55.45
N SER A 75 -2.54 -0.98 56.17
CA SER A 75 -3.35 0.19 56.37
C SER A 75 -2.51 1.26 57.07
N PHE A 76 -2.16 2.33 56.37
CA PHE A 76 -1.77 3.57 57.00
C PHE A 76 -2.93 4.54 56.84
N ASN A 77 -3.79 4.57 57.86
CA ASN A 77 -4.65 5.72 58.11
C ASN A 77 -3.76 6.79 58.75
N LEU A 78 -3.55 7.90 58.05
CA LEU A 78 -3.11 9.15 58.67
C LEU A 78 -4.10 10.25 58.30
N VAL A 79 -4.64 10.85 59.36
CA VAL A 79 -5.74 11.79 59.44
C VAL A 79 -5.18 13.22 59.43
N LEU A 80 -5.86 14.09 58.65
CA LEU A 80 -6.12 15.53 58.82
C LEU A 80 -5.03 16.48 59.35
N SER A 81 -4.58 17.39 58.48
CA SER A 81 -4.45 18.85 58.69
C SER A 81 -3.86 19.45 57.40
N GLY A 82 -4.42 20.47 56.75
CA GLY A 82 -4.87 21.72 57.34
C GLY A 82 -3.79 22.79 57.10
N ALA A 83 -3.57 23.19 55.85
CA ALA A 83 -2.81 24.39 55.49
C ALA A 83 -3.23 24.90 54.10
N LEU A 84 -4.06 25.95 54.10
CA LEU A 84 -4.29 26.83 52.95
C LEU A 84 -3.05 27.71 52.80
N THR A 85 -2.10 27.33 51.94
CA THR A 85 -1.07 28.23 51.44
C THR A 85 -1.48 28.75 50.07
N VAL A 86 -2.14 29.91 50.09
CA VAL A 86 -2.28 30.80 48.94
C VAL A 86 -1.02 31.66 48.87
N GLY A 87 -0.33 31.63 47.74
CA GLY A 87 0.72 32.60 47.37
C GLY A 87 2.07 31.95 47.08
N LEU A 88 2.50 31.96 45.82
CA LEU A 88 3.16 33.11 45.23
C LEU A 88 3.39 32.85 43.74
N SER A 89 2.83 33.74 42.93
CA SER A 89 3.01 33.83 41.50
C SER A 89 4.48 34.13 41.16
N LEU A 90 5.18 33.21 40.51
CA LEU A 90 6.19 33.57 39.53
C LEU A 90 5.83 32.89 38.21
N ALA A 91 5.71 33.72 37.19
CA ALA A 91 5.50 33.36 35.81
C ALA A 91 6.63 32.44 35.32
N GLY A 92 6.50 31.14 35.58
CA GLY A 92 7.10 30.11 34.77
C GLY A 92 6.26 29.96 33.53
N ILE A 93 6.42 30.87 32.57
CA ILE A 93 6.17 30.53 31.17
C ILE A 93 7.18 29.42 30.91
N GLY A 94 6.74 28.17 31.15
CA GLY A 94 7.30 27.04 30.46
C GLY A 94 7.11 27.40 29.00
N VAL A 95 8.15 27.96 28.40
CA VAL A 95 8.35 27.91 26.97
C VAL A 95 8.25 26.43 26.71
N ALA A 96 7.07 25.99 26.28
CA ALA A 96 6.96 24.76 25.55
C ALA A 96 8.09 24.88 24.54
N GLU A 97 9.07 23.99 24.66
CA GLU A 97 10.05 23.76 23.62
C GLU A 97 9.22 23.29 22.43
N ALA A 98 8.60 24.25 21.76
CA ALA A 98 8.05 24.08 20.45
C ALA A 98 9.23 23.50 19.69
N LYS A 99 9.04 22.34 19.08
CA LYS A 99 9.97 21.77 18.12
C LYS A 99 10.11 22.79 16.97
N ILE A 100 10.91 23.83 17.23
CA ILE A 100 11.20 24.95 16.34
C ILE A 100 12.16 24.35 15.32
N GLY A 101 11.64 23.99 14.15
CA GLY A 101 12.48 23.68 13.00
C GLY A 101 12.11 22.45 12.17
N VAL A 102 10.99 21.75 12.42
CA VAL A 102 10.61 20.53 11.67
C VAL A 102 9.29 20.67 10.89
N ASN A 103 8.80 21.90 10.68
CA ASN A 103 7.54 22.15 9.97
C ASN A 103 7.81 23.16 8.86
N LYS A 104 8.25 22.65 7.71
CA LYS A 104 8.59 23.43 6.51
C LYS A 104 7.51 23.26 5.43
N PRO A 105 6.38 24.00 5.51
CA PRO A 105 5.28 23.87 4.55
C PRO A 105 5.68 24.22 3.11
N GLU A 106 6.77 24.97 2.92
CA GLU A 106 7.35 25.31 1.62
C GLU A 106 7.84 24.10 0.81
N LEU A 107 8.03 22.94 1.46
CA LEU A 107 8.40 21.69 0.79
C LEU A 107 7.21 21.02 0.11
N LEU A 108 5.99 21.53 0.31
CA LEU A 108 4.79 20.98 -0.30
C LEU A 108 4.59 21.54 -1.72
N PRO A 109 4.16 20.69 -2.67
CA PRO A 109 3.83 21.14 -4.02
C PRO A 109 2.60 22.06 -4.00
N LYS A 110 2.52 22.95 -5.00
CA LYS A 110 1.37 23.85 -5.15
C LYS A 110 0.12 23.13 -5.64
N GLU A 111 0.33 22.08 -6.43
CA GLU A 111 -0.73 21.23 -6.97
C GLU A 111 -0.84 19.98 -6.12
N PHE A 112 -2.07 19.46 -6.00
CA PHE A 112 -2.32 18.23 -5.25
C PHE A 112 -1.60 17.05 -5.90
N SER A 113 -0.82 16.34 -5.10
CA SER A 113 -0.24 15.04 -5.47
C SER A 113 -0.40 14.06 -4.32
N PRO A 114 -0.84 12.81 -4.56
CA PRO A 114 -0.90 11.79 -3.52
C PRO A 114 0.49 11.27 -3.11
N VAL A 115 1.52 11.51 -3.93
CA VAL A 115 2.92 11.16 -3.67
C VAL A 115 3.75 12.44 -3.62
N ILE A 116 4.45 12.66 -2.51
CA ILE A 116 5.36 13.78 -2.34
C ILE A 116 6.72 13.20 -1.96
N ASP A 117 7.71 13.39 -2.83
CA ASP A 117 9.09 13.04 -2.54
C ASP A 117 9.95 14.30 -2.39
N VAL A 118 10.24 14.62 -1.14
CA VAL A 118 11.13 15.72 -0.77
C VAL A 118 12.60 15.26 -0.77
N ALA A 119 12.84 13.98 -0.54
CA ALA A 119 14.17 13.42 -0.36
C ALA A 119 14.84 12.99 -1.68
N GLY A 120 14.07 12.86 -2.76
CA GLY A 120 14.55 12.39 -4.05
C GLY A 120 14.88 10.89 -4.04
N PHE A 121 14.10 10.09 -3.31
CA PHE A 121 14.20 8.63 -3.33
C PHE A 121 13.62 8.03 -4.61
N LEU A 122 12.60 8.64 -5.19
CA LEU A 122 11.85 8.13 -6.34
C LEU A 122 12.27 8.87 -7.62
N SER A 123 12.29 8.16 -8.74
CA SER A 123 12.32 8.77 -10.06
C SER A 123 10.94 9.29 -10.48
N ASP A 124 10.89 10.27 -11.39
CA ASP A 124 9.63 10.79 -11.96
C ASP A 124 8.71 9.69 -12.50
N GLY A 125 9.30 8.62 -13.04
CA GLY A 125 8.56 7.46 -13.54
C GLY A 125 7.92 6.64 -12.42
N GLN A 126 8.64 6.44 -11.31
CA GLN A 126 8.12 5.77 -10.12
C GLN A 126 7.04 6.61 -9.46
N GLU A 127 7.23 7.91 -9.27
CA GLU A 127 6.22 8.80 -8.71
C GLU A 127 4.90 8.73 -9.48
N LYS A 128 4.96 8.84 -10.82
CA LYS A 128 3.76 8.74 -11.67
C LYS A 128 3.08 7.40 -11.57
N ARG A 129 3.85 6.30 -11.53
CA ARG A 129 3.29 4.95 -11.42
C ARG A 129 2.64 4.72 -10.05
N LEU A 130 3.28 5.19 -8.98
CA LEU A 130 2.72 5.11 -7.63
C LEU A 130 1.47 5.99 -7.49
N ALA A 131 1.47 7.19 -8.06
CA ALA A 131 0.30 8.07 -8.07
C ALA A 131 -0.88 7.40 -8.79
N GLN A 132 -0.65 6.76 -9.94
CA GLN A 132 -1.68 6.00 -10.65
C GLN A 132 -2.22 4.84 -9.81
N GLU A 133 -1.34 4.04 -9.19
CA GLU A 133 -1.77 2.93 -8.33
C GLU A 133 -2.60 3.42 -7.15
N ILE A 134 -2.21 4.55 -6.54
CA ILE A 134 -2.94 5.18 -5.44
C ILE A 134 -4.31 5.68 -5.89
N ASP A 135 -4.40 6.32 -7.06
CA ASP A 135 -5.67 6.77 -7.62
C ASP A 135 -6.61 5.59 -7.88
N ASP A 136 -6.07 4.45 -8.29
CA ASP A 136 -6.85 3.24 -8.54
C ASP A 136 -7.32 2.61 -7.22
N ILE A 137 -6.50 2.58 -6.17
CA ILE A 137 -6.94 2.21 -4.81
C ILE A 137 -8.11 3.08 -4.36
N GLU A 138 -8.01 4.40 -4.55
CA GLU A 138 -9.05 5.34 -4.11
C GLU A 138 -10.36 5.14 -4.87
N LYS A 139 -10.30 4.88 -6.18
CA LYS A 139 -11.49 4.58 -7.00
C LYS A 139 -12.12 3.23 -6.65
N ASP A 140 -11.31 2.20 -6.44
CA ASP A 140 -11.78 0.83 -6.26
C ASP A 140 -12.33 0.58 -4.85
N THR A 141 -11.69 1.18 -3.83
CA THR A 141 -11.94 0.87 -2.42
C THR A 141 -12.55 2.05 -1.64
N GLY A 142 -12.36 3.28 -2.13
CA GLY A 142 -12.71 4.50 -1.40
C GLY A 142 -11.75 4.86 -0.26
N PHE A 143 -10.62 4.17 -0.11
CA PHE A 143 -9.55 4.51 0.83
C PHE A 143 -8.50 5.40 0.16
N LYS A 144 -7.97 6.36 0.91
CA LYS A 144 -6.97 7.32 0.44
C LYS A 144 -5.59 6.91 0.93
N LEU A 145 -4.71 6.50 0.04
CA LEU A 145 -3.28 6.33 0.37
C LEU A 145 -2.52 7.62 0.03
N ARG A 146 -1.65 8.07 0.92
CA ARG A 146 -0.78 9.25 0.69
C ARG A 146 0.65 8.90 1.08
N VAL A 147 1.60 9.16 0.19
CA VAL A 147 3.01 8.77 0.34
C VAL A 147 3.87 10.00 0.49
N LEU A 148 4.62 10.08 1.58
CA LEU A 148 5.59 11.15 1.87
C LEU A 148 6.99 10.54 1.98
N ALA A 149 7.84 10.73 0.99
CA ALA A 149 9.26 10.44 1.08
C ALA A 149 10.00 11.70 1.55
N GLN A 150 10.71 11.58 2.67
CA GLN A 150 11.36 12.71 3.34
C GLN A 150 12.66 12.27 4.03
N ASN A 151 13.44 13.25 4.47
CA ASN A 151 14.67 12.99 5.20
C ASN A 151 14.85 14.04 6.32
N TYR A 152 14.73 13.62 7.57
CA TYR A 152 14.91 14.50 8.72
C TYR A 152 16.29 15.19 8.69
N PRO A 153 16.39 16.50 9.00
CA PRO A 153 15.35 17.38 9.54
C PRO A 153 14.46 18.08 8.50
N GLU A 154 14.68 17.88 7.20
CA GLU A 154 13.91 18.49 6.12
C GLU A 154 12.56 17.77 5.96
N THR A 155 11.57 18.23 6.73
CA THR A 155 10.24 17.60 6.77
C THR A 155 9.13 18.66 6.69
N PRO A 156 8.06 18.40 5.92
CA PRO A 156 6.89 19.28 5.88
C PRO A 156 6.10 19.27 7.20
N GLY A 157 6.44 18.37 8.13
CA GLY A 157 5.88 18.34 9.47
C GLY A 157 4.37 18.13 9.49
N LEU A 158 3.67 18.98 10.25
CA LEU A 158 2.22 18.88 10.43
C LEU A 158 1.44 19.43 9.23
N ALA A 159 2.05 20.27 8.39
CA ALA A 159 1.38 20.90 7.26
C ALA A 159 0.85 19.89 6.23
N ILE A 160 1.44 18.70 6.17
CA ILE A 160 1.00 17.62 5.27
C ILE A 160 -0.44 17.17 5.54
N LYS A 161 -0.90 17.25 6.80
CA LYS A 161 -2.25 16.83 7.19
C LYS A 161 -3.32 17.73 6.58
N ASP A 162 -3.07 19.03 6.62
CA ASP A 162 -3.97 20.05 6.07
C ASP A 162 -3.93 20.05 4.54
N PHE A 163 -2.76 19.83 3.95
CA PHE A 163 -2.60 19.76 2.49
C PHE A 163 -3.39 18.59 1.88
N TRP A 164 -3.27 17.39 2.45
CA TRP A 164 -4.00 16.22 1.96
C TRP A 164 -5.42 16.09 2.49
N GLN A 165 -5.84 16.96 3.41
CA GLN A 165 -7.14 16.87 4.09
C GLN A 165 -7.35 15.46 4.68
N VAL A 166 -6.38 15.02 5.48
CA VAL A 166 -6.32 13.66 6.06
C VAL A 166 -7.56 13.41 6.91
N ASP A 167 -8.30 12.36 6.57
CA ASP A 167 -9.53 11.93 7.23
C ASP A 167 -9.43 10.51 7.80
N ASP A 168 -10.53 10.00 8.36
CA ASP A 168 -10.60 8.64 8.93
C ASP A 168 -10.43 7.51 7.91
N ARG A 169 -10.47 7.83 6.60
CA ARG A 169 -10.25 6.91 5.48
C ARG A 169 -8.91 7.15 4.78
N THR A 170 -8.01 7.88 5.42
CA THR A 170 -6.68 8.18 4.89
C THR A 170 -5.59 7.39 5.61
N ILE A 171 -4.68 6.82 4.84
CA ILE A 171 -3.42 6.22 5.28
C ILE A 171 -2.30 7.16 4.85
N VAL A 172 -1.59 7.74 5.82
CA VAL A 172 -0.37 8.52 5.57
C VAL A 172 0.84 7.62 5.78
N PHE A 173 1.45 7.21 4.67
CA PHE A 173 2.67 6.44 4.62
C PHE A 173 3.87 7.39 4.47
N VAL A 174 4.73 7.44 5.49
CA VAL A 174 5.96 8.24 5.53
C VAL A 174 7.16 7.32 5.35
N ALA A 175 8.03 7.63 4.39
CA ALA A 175 9.32 7.00 4.18
C ALA A 175 10.45 7.93 4.66
N ASP A 176 11.12 7.56 5.75
CA ASP A 176 12.20 8.34 6.37
C ASP A 176 13.27 7.41 6.99
N PRO A 177 14.51 7.39 6.46
CA PRO A 177 15.55 6.44 6.89
C PRO A 177 16.10 6.72 8.31
N THR A 178 15.76 7.86 8.91
CA THR A 178 16.34 8.34 10.18
C THR A 178 16.11 7.39 11.36
N PHE A 179 14.99 6.68 11.38
CA PHE A 179 14.55 5.90 12.54
C PHE A 179 14.91 4.41 12.44
N GLY A 180 15.81 4.03 11.52
CA GLY A 180 16.23 2.66 11.26
C GLY A 180 15.20 1.88 10.45
N ASN A 181 13.93 1.89 10.85
CA ASN A 181 12.84 1.52 9.95
C ASN A 181 12.48 2.69 9.06
N ILE A 182 12.58 2.52 7.74
CA ILE A 182 12.25 3.60 6.80
C ILE A 182 10.74 3.80 6.67
N LEU A 183 9.91 2.80 6.96
CA LEU A 183 8.46 2.87 6.75
C LEU A 183 7.72 3.21 8.04
N ASN A 184 6.94 4.30 8.01
CA ASN A 184 6.09 4.71 9.11
C ASN A 184 4.66 4.99 8.62
N PHE A 185 3.66 4.44 9.30
CA PHE A 185 2.25 4.52 8.89
C PHE A 185 1.41 5.25 9.93
N ASN A 186 0.64 6.25 9.49
CA ASN A 186 -0.46 6.83 10.27
C ASN A 186 -1.77 6.43 9.59
N VAL A 187 -2.58 5.64 10.29
CA VAL A 187 -3.76 4.98 9.73
C VAL A 187 -5.01 5.63 10.32
N GLY A 188 -5.94 6.04 9.45
CA GLY A 188 -7.24 6.58 9.86
C GLY A 188 -8.11 5.54 10.57
N ALA A 189 -9.05 6.02 11.38
CA ALA A 189 -9.85 5.16 12.26
C ALA A 189 -10.72 4.14 11.51
N SER A 190 -11.22 4.47 10.32
CA SER A 190 -12.04 3.54 9.53
C SER A 190 -11.20 2.37 9.00
N ILE A 191 -9.96 2.62 8.58
CA ILE A 191 -9.06 1.56 8.10
C ILE A 191 -8.64 0.62 9.23
N ASP A 192 -8.43 1.15 10.44
CA ASP A 192 -8.00 0.35 11.60
C ASP A 192 -9.04 -0.71 12.02
N LEU A 193 -10.30 -0.53 11.61
CA LEU A 193 -11.37 -1.51 11.80
C LEU A 193 -11.32 -2.64 10.76
N ASP A 194 -10.91 -2.32 9.52
CA ASP A 194 -10.94 -3.25 8.39
C ASP A 194 -9.62 -4.00 8.22
N ILE A 195 -8.49 -3.39 8.59
CA ILE A 195 -7.14 -3.96 8.42
C ILE A 195 -6.52 -4.28 9.77
N PRO A 196 -6.13 -5.55 10.00
CA PRO A 196 -5.47 -5.93 11.25
C PRO A 196 -4.20 -5.12 11.51
N ARG A 197 -4.07 -4.58 12.73
CA ARG A 197 -2.86 -3.86 13.18
C ARG A 197 -1.54 -4.59 12.93
N SER A 198 -1.58 -5.94 12.96
CA SER A 198 -0.42 -6.79 12.68
C SER A 198 0.11 -6.62 11.25
N PHE A 199 -0.73 -6.29 10.27
CA PHE A 199 -0.33 -6.07 8.88
C PHE A 199 0.74 -4.99 8.78
N TRP A 200 0.50 -3.83 9.39
CA TRP A 200 1.43 -2.69 9.37
C TRP A 200 2.79 -3.04 9.99
N SER A 201 2.77 -3.75 11.12
CA SER A 201 4.02 -4.21 11.77
C SER A 201 4.79 -5.23 10.92
N ARG A 202 4.09 -6.13 10.21
CA ARG A 202 4.70 -7.11 9.31
C ARG A 202 5.25 -6.43 8.06
N LEU A 203 4.53 -5.45 7.52
CA LEU A 203 4.94 -4.67 6.35
C LEU A 203 6.22 -3.88 6.65
N ALA A 204 6.22 -3.13 7.76
CA ALA A 204 7.39 -2.40 8.23
C ALA A 204 8.56 -3.35 8.54
N GLY A 205 8.30 -4.52 9.13
CA GLY A 205 9.33 -5.53 9.38
C GLY A 205 9.93 -6.12 8.11
N LYS A 206 9.13 -6.36 7.07
CA LYS A 206 9.57 -6.99 5.82
C LYS A 206 10.33 -6.03 4.90
N TYR A 207 9.75 -4.87 4.61
CA TYR A 207 10.29 -3.93 3.62
C TYR A 207 10.91 -2.67 4.24
N GLY A 208 10.64 -2.40 5.52
CA GLY A 208 11.11 -1.19 6.17
C GLY A 208 12.36 -1.34 7.00
N ASN A 209 12.79 -2.57 7.31
CA ASN A 209 13.97 -2.79 8.14
C ASN A 209 15.26 -2.29 7.46
N ILE A 210 16.24 -1.90 8.28
CA ILE A 210 17.51 -1.32 7.82
C ILE A 210 18.31 -2.19 6.86
N PHE A 211 18.19 -3.51 6.94
CA PHE A 211 18.90 -4.40 6.04
C PHE A 211 18.28 -4.38 4.65
N TYR A 212 16.95 -4.39 4.58
CA TYR A 212 16.23 -4.39 3.32
C TYR A 212 16.49 -3.12 2.52
N TRP A 213 16.24 -1.93 3.08
CA TRP A 213 16.33 -0.69 2.31
C TRP A 213 17.77 -0.31 1.98
N LYS A 214 18.76 -0.69 2.81
CA LYS A 214 20.18 -0.50 2.45
C LYS A 214 20.67 -1.44 1.35
N GLU A 215 20.06 -2.62 1.19
CA GLU A 215 20.43 -3.57 0.14
C GLU A 215 19.67 -3.33 -1.16
N LYS A 216 18.35 -3.08 -1.06
CA LYS A 216 17.44 -2.97 -2.20
C LYS A 216 17.24 -1.54 -2.70
N GLY A 217 17.51 -0.54 -1.86
CA GLY A 217 17.18 0.84 -2.11
C GLY A 217 15.94 1.30 -1.34
N GLU A 218 15.93 2.59 -1.02
CA GLU A 218 14.81 3.28 -0.40
C GLU A 218 13.58 3.26 -1.33
N ASP A 219 13.80 3.44 -2.64
CA ASP A 219 12.80 3.41 -3.69
C ASP A 219 12.07 2.06 -3.77
N ALA A 220 12.82 0.96 -3.78
CA ALA A 220 12.29 -0.40 -3.79
C ALA A 220 11.48 -0.71 -2.53
N SER A 221 11.90 -0.14 -1.39
CA SER A 221 11.20 -0.28 -0.11
C SER A 221 9.85 0.43 -0.12
N ILE A 222 9.80 1.62 -0.72
CA ILE A 222 8.57 2.40 -0.91
C ILE A 222 7.64 1.69 -1.89
N GLU A 223 8.13 1.29 -3.07
CA GLU A 223 7.32 0.62 -4.08
C GLU A 223 6.73 -0.70 -3.56
N ALA A 224 7.55 -1.53 -2.91
CA ALA A 224 7.09 -2.79 -2.31
C ALA A 224 6.04 -2.55 -1.23
N ALA A 225 6.19 -1.50 -0.43
CA ALA A 225 5.20 -1.14 0.60
C ALA A 225 3.87 -0.69 -0.02
N VAL A 226 3.89 0.18 -1.02
CA VAL A 226 2.67 0.64 -1.71
C VAL A 226 1.94 -0.52 -2.37
N MET A 227 2.66 -1.40 -3.07
CA MET A 227 2.05 -2.57 -3.72
C MET A 227 1.43 -3.53 -2.71
N ALA A 228 2.08 -3.78 -1.58
CA ALA A 228 1.53 -4.64 -0.53
C ALA A 228 0.27 -4.03 0.11
N ILE A 229 0.24 -2.71 0.30
CA ILE A 229 -0.95 -1.99 0.78
C ILE A 229 -2.08 -2.08 -0.24
N SER A 230 -1.78 -1.83 -1.52
CA SER A 230 -2.77 -1.96 -2.60
C SER A 230 -3.42 -3.34 -2.63
N ASN A 231 -2.60 -4.40 -2.60
CA ASN A 231 -3.07 -5.77 -2.58
C ASN A 231 -3.95 -6.05 -1.36
N CYS A 232 -3.57 -5.57 -0.17
CA CYS A 232 -4.35 -5.71 1.05
C CYS A 232 -5.69 -4.97 0.98
N LEU A 233 -5.72 -3.73 0.48
CA LEU A 233 -6.94 -2.93 0.38
C LEU A 233 -7.93 -3.48 -0.67
N LYS A 234 -7.42 -4.10 -1.73
CA LYS A 234 -8.24 -4.74 -2.77
C LYS A 234 -8.74 -6.13 -2.38
N GLU A 235 -8.20 -6.75 -1.31
CA GLU A 235 -8.72 -8.01 -0.79
C GLU A 235 -10.08 -7.81 -0.10
N PRO A 236 -11.05 -8.72 -0.31
CA PRO A 236 -12.34 -8.62 0.38
C PRO A 236 -12.14 -8.77 1.89
N VAL A 237 -12.89 -7.97 2.65
CA VAL A 237 -12.87 -8.04 4.12
C VAL A 237 -13.31 -9.42 4.61
N GLY A 238 -12.50 -10.02 5.48
CA GLY A 238 -12.73 -11.37 5.99
C GLY A 238 -11.69 -11.77 7.03
N PRO A 239 -11.82 -12.93 7.70
CA PRO A 239 -10.95 -13.29 8.82
C PRO A 239 -9.45 -13.36 8.49
N ASN A 240 -9.12 -13.51 7.20
CA ASN A 240 -7.76 -13.69 6.71
C ASN A 240 -7.32 -12.55 5.77
N ASN A 241 -8.04 -11.42 5.72
CA ASN A 241 -7.63 -10.30 4.88
C ASN A 241 -6.29 -9.74 5.37
N CYS A 242 -5.38 -9.45 4.44
CA CYS A 242 -4.06 -8.90 4.77
C CYS A 242 -3.23 -9.78 5.74
N SER A 243 -3.52 -11.08 5.81
CA SER A 243 -2.76 -12.05 6.63
C SER A 243 -1.35 -12.30 6.12
N GLU A 244 -1.06 -11.98 4.87
CA GLU A 244 0.27 -12.08 4.28
C GLU A 244 0.66 -10.75 3.64
N VAL A 245 1.93 -10.36 3.81
CA VAL A 245 2.51 -9.24 3.08
C VAL A 245 3.06 -9.82 1.78
N LYS A 246 2.32 -9.62 0.68
CA LYS A 246 2.71 -10.05 -0.67
C LYS A 246 3.66 -9.03 -1.26
#